data_AF-A0A4Q5QZF2-F1
#
_entry.id   AF-A0A4Q5QZF2-F1
#
_cell.length_a   1.000
_cell.length_b   1.000
_cell.length_c   1.000
_cell.angle_alpha   90.00
_cell.angle_beta   90.00
_cell.angle_gamma   90.00
#
_symmetry.space_group_name_H-M   'P 1'
#
loop_
_entity.id
_entity.type
_entity.pdbx_description
1 polymer ?
#
loop_
_entity_poly.entity_id
_entity_poly.type
_entity_poly.pdbx_seq_one_letter_code
_entity_poly.pdbx_strand_id
1 'polypeptide(L)' 'MHDHPLRPAIERLWDERQSIDSSTKGEARDQVDAVLDALDAGSLRVAAPGAEGWVVHEWLKKAVLLSFRLNDSVPMEAGT' A
#
# COMPACT_ATOMS: atom_id res chain seq x y z
N MET A 1 10.83 1.11 15.91
CA MET A 1 10.47 0.45 14.63
C MET A 1 11.27 1.18 13.55
N HIS A 2 12.26 0.53 12.96
CA HIS A 2 13.10 1.17 11.93
C HIS A 2 12.24 1.55 10.73
N ASP A 3 12.63 2.63 10.06
CA ASP A 3 11.96 3.09 8.86
C ASP A 3 11.95 1.95 7.82
N HIS A 4 10.78 1.53 7.37
CA HIS A 4 10.67 0.39 6.44
C HIS A 4 11.26 0.82 5.08
N PRO A 5 12.07 -0.02 4.40
CA PRO A 5 12.73 0.38 3.15
C PRO A 5 11.75 0.82 2.05
N LEU A 6 10.51 0.31 2.08
CA LEU A 6 9.46 0.71 1.13
C LEU A 6 8.77 2.04 1.46
N ARG A 7 8.93 2.60 2.67
CA ARG A 7 8.22 3.83 3.05
C ARG A 7 8.55 5.02 2.14
N PRO A 8 9.84 5.35 1.87
CA PRO A 8 10.16 6.46 0.98
C PRO A 8 9.59 6.27 -0.43
N ALA A 9 9.56 5.03 -0.92
CA ALA A 9 8.98 4.69 -2.21
C ALA A 9 7.47 4.96 -2.25
N ILE A 10 6.73 4.50 -1.24
CA ILE A 10 5.28 4.75 -1.15
C ILE A 10 4.96 6.23 -0.98
N GLU A 11 5.76 6.97 -0.20
CA GLU A 11 5.57 8.41 -0.03
C GLU A 11 5.78 9.15 -1.36
N ARG A 12 6.83 8.81 -2.13
CA ARG A 12 7.05 9.36 -3.47
C ARG A 12 5.89 9.04 -4.43
N LEU A 13 5.48 7.77 -4.49
CA LEU A 13 4.35 7.35 -5.34
C LEU A 13 3.04 8.03 -4.96
N TRP A 14 2.83 8.32 -3.67
CA TRP A 14 1.67 9.06 -3.19
C TRP A 14 1.69 10.52 -3.65
N ASP A 15 2.84 11.17 -3.64
CA ASP A 15 2.99 12.54 -4.13
C ASP A 15 2.72 12.62 -5.64
N GLU A 16 3.14 11.59 -6.38
CA GLU A 16 2.94 11.43 -7.83
C GLU A 16 1.61 10.73 -8.20
N ARG A 17 0.71 10.46 -7.25
CA ARG A 17 -0.50 9.62 -7.45
C ARG A 17 -1.43 10.04 -8.61
N GLN A 18 -1.30 11.26 -9.11
CA GLN A 18 -2.08 11.75 -10.26
C GLN A 18 -1.66 11.07 -11.57
N SER A 19 -0.42 10.59 -11.67
CA SER A 19 0.08 9.81 -12.81
C SER A 19 0.00 8.29 -12.58
N ILE A 20 -0.58 7.85 -11.46
CA ILE A 20 -0.75 6.44 -11.14
C ILE A 20 -2.19 6.01 -11.46
N ASP A 21 -2.30 4.99 -12.31
CA ASP A 21 -3.56 4.41 -12.78
C ASP A 21 -3.42 2.89 -13.02
N SER A 22 -4.47 2.26 -13.54
CA SER A 22 -4.49 0.81 -13.78
C SER A 22 -3.50 0.32 -14.84
N SER A 23 -3.07 1.21 -15.73
CA SER A 23 -2.05 0.93 -16.75
C SER A 23 -0.63 0.93 -16.18
N THR A 24 -0.42 1.50 -14.99
CA THR A 24 0.89 1.55 -14.32
C THR A 24 1.41 0.13 -14.01
N LYS A 25 2.66 -0.16 -14.42
CA LYS A 25 3.37 -1.43 -14.25
C LYS A 25 4.79 -1.20 -13.71
N GLY A 26 5.54 -2.29 -13.51
CA GLY A 26 6.93 -2.27 -13.07
C GLY A 26 7.07 -1.84 -11.62
N GLU A 27 8.22 -1.25 -11.29
CA GLU A 27 8.65 -1.00 -9.93
C GLU A 27 7.61 -0.28 -9.05
N ALA A 28 6.87 0.68 -9.62
CA ALA A 28 5.81 1.40 -8.89
C ALA A 28 4.69 0.47 -8.40
N ARG A 29 4.28 -0.50 -9.24
CA ARG A 29 3.29 -1.51 -8.86
C ARG A 29 3.89 -2.51 -7.88
N ASP A 30 5.08 -3.03 -8.16
CA ASP A 30 5.75 -4.03 -7.33
C ASP A 30 5.96 -3.52 -5.90
N GLN A 31 6.28 -2.23 -5.74
CA GLN A 31 6.44 -1.58 -4.43
C GLN A 31 5.12 -1.48 -3.65
N VAL A 32 3.99 -1.19 -4.32
CA VAL A 32 2.68 -1.15 -3.67
C VAL A 32 2.22 -2.55 -3.30
N ASP A 33 2.34 -3.50 -4.24
CA ASP A 33 1.93 -4.89 -4.04
C ASP A 33 2.71 -5.54 -2.89
N ALA A 34 4.03 -5.31 -2.80
CA ALA A 34 4.85 -5.80 -1.69
C ALA A 34 4.38 -5.29 -0.31
N VAL A 35 3.83 -4.07 -0.24
CA VAL A 35 3.25 -3.54 1.01
C VAL A 35 1.91 -4.21 1.32
N LEU A 36 1.08 -4.44 0.31
CA LEU A 36 -0.20 -5.14 0.48
C LEU A 36 0.00 -6.60 0.91
N ASP A 37 0.93 -7.31 0.29
CA ASP A 37 1.30 -8.68 0.67
C ASP A 37 1.77 -8.74 2.12
N ALA A 38 2.59 -7.77 2.54
CA ALA A 38 3.08 -7.69 3.91
C ALA A 38 1.96 -7.34 4.92
N LEU A 39 0.97 -6.54 4.52
CA LEU A 39 -0.24 -6.26 5.30
C LEU A 39 -1.14 -7.50 5.42
N ASP A 40 -1.36 -8.23 4.32
CA ASP A 40 -2.14 -9.46 4.27
C ASP A 40 -1.51 -10.56 5.14
N ALA A 41 -0.19 -10.72 5.04
CA ALA A 41 0.59 -11.61 5.90
C ALA A 41 0.64 -11.15 7.37
N GLY A 42 0.16 -9.95 7.69
CA GLY A 42 0.16 -9.37 9.04
C GLY A 42 1.55 -8.98 9.58
N SER A 43 2.59 -9.02 8.73
CA SER A 43 3.96 -8.61 9.04
C SER A 43 4.11 -7.09 9.13
N LEU A 44 3.27 -6.35 8.40
CA LEU A 44 3.02 -4.93 8.58
C LEU A 44 1.61 -4.73 9.14
N ARG A 45 1.44 -3.69 9.95
CA ARG A 45 0.13 -3.28 10.49
C ARG A 45 0.00 -1.77 10.38
N VAL A 46 -1.17 -1.29 9.94
CA VAL A 46 -1.45 0.15 9.79
C VAL A 46 -1.34 0.89 11.13
N ALA A 47 -1.72 0.24 12.23
CA ALA A 47 -1.53 0.75 13.57
C ALA A 47 -0.99 -0.35 14.47
N ALA A 48 -0.05 0.00 15.35
CA ALA A 48 0.58 -0.91 16.29
C ALA A 48 0.83 -0.21 17.64
N PRO A 49 0.87 -0.95 18.77
CA PRO A 49 1.20 -0.37 20.06
C PRO A 49 2.67 0.09 20.07
N GLY A 50 2.89 1.36 20.46
CA GLY A 50 4.19 1.95 20.76
C GLY A 50 4.34 2.26 22.25
N ALA A 51 5.47 2.86 22.62
CA ALA A 51 5.82 3.13 24.02
C ALA A 51 4.83 4.08 24.72
N GLU A 52 4.23 5.01 23.98
CA GLU A 52 3.34 6.06 24.50
C GLU A 52 1.89 5.89 24.03
N GLY A 53 1.54 4.72 23.49
CA GLY A 53 0.22 4.44 22.93
C GLY A 53 0.28 3.95 21.50
N TRP A 54 -0.86 3.95 20.80
CA TRP A 54 -0.94 3.47 19.42
C TRP A 54 -0.21 4.40 18.45
N VAL A 55 0.67 3.83 17.64
CA VAL A 55 1.35 4.52 16.53
C VAL A 55 0.65 4.13 15.23
N VAL A 56 0.36 5.13 14.40
CA VAL A 56 -0.24 4.93 13.07
C VAL A 56 0.84 5.11 12.00
N HIS A 57 0.96 4.13 11.12
CA HIS A 57 1.84 4.16 9.96
C HIS A 57 1.06 4.68 8.75
N GLU A 58 0.96 6.01 8.62
CA GLU A 58 0.16 6.66 7.57
C GLU A 58 0.54 6.22 6.15
N TRP A 59 1.82 5.95 5.90
CA TRP A 59 2.30 5.47 4.60
C TRP A 59 1.68 4.14 4.19
N LEU A 60 1.31 3.27 5.14
CA LEU A 60 0.60 2.03 4.83
C LEU A 60 -0.84 2.30 4.32
N LYS A 61 -1.49 3.35 4.84
CA LYS A 61 -2.79 3.80 4.31
C LYS A 61 -2.64 4.37 2.89
N LYS A 62 -1.57 5.12 2.64
CA LYS A 62 -1.24 5.62 1.29
C LYS A 62 -1.07 4.46 0.29
N ALA A 63 -0.38 3.37 0.68
CA ALA A 63 -0.26 2.17 -0.15
C ALA A 63 -1.62 1.54 -0.48
N VAL A 64 -2.51 1.41 0.51
CA VAL A 64 -3.89 0.91 0.28
C VAL A 64 -4.66 1.82 -0.68
N LEU A 65 -4.53 3.13 -0.57
CA LEU A 65 -5.20 4.06 -1.49
C LEU A 65 -4.60 4.04 -2.90
N LEU A 66 -3.28 3.80 -3.03
CA LEU A 66 -2.63 3.60 -4.33
C LEU A 66 -3.07 2.30 -4.99
N SER A 67 -3.33 1.23 -4.23
CA SER A 67 -3.80 -0.04 -4.79
C SER A 67 -5.14 0.12 -5.50
N PHE A 68 -6.04 0.97 -4.99
CA PHE A 68 -7.29 1.29 -5.67
C PHE A 68 -7.09 2.03 -6.99
N ARG A 69 -6.04 2.85 -7.11
CA ARG A 69 -5.70 3.51 -8.38
C ARG A 69 -5.09 2.54 -9.38
N LEU A 70 -4.31 1.58 -8.89
CA LEU A 70 -3.63 0.57 -9.70
C LEU A 70 -4.56 -0.53 -10.22
N ASN A 71 -5.78 -0.65 -9.73
CA ASN A 71 -6.66 -1.76 -10.10
C ASN A 71 -7.99 -1.24 -10.62
N ASP A 72 -8.32 -1.60 -11.86
CA ASP A 72 -9.65 -1.35 -12.42
C ASP A 72 -10.67 -2.30 -11.79
N SER A 73 -11.90 -1.81 -11.68
CA SER A 73 -13.04 -2.67 -11.35
C SER A 73 -13.25 -3.69 -12.47
N VAL A 74 -13.29 -4.97 -12.09
CA VAL A 74 -13.61 -6.08 -12.99
C VAL A 74 -14.81 -6.84 -12.45
N PRO A 75 -15.65 -7.44 -13.33
CA PRO A 75 -16.65 -8.39 -12.88
C PRO A 75 -16.00 -9.51 -12.08
N MET A 76 -16.53 -9.78 -10.90
CA MET A 76 -16.16 -10.93 -10.08
C MET A 76 -17.28 -11.94 -10.15
N GLU A 77 -16.99 -13.11 -10.71
CA GLU A 77 -17.91 -14.24 -10.69
C GLU A 77 -18.09 -14.70 -9.23
N ALA A 78 -19.28 -14.52 -8.68
CA ALA A 78 -19.71 -15.18 -7.46
C ALA A 78 -20.41 -16.47 -7.89
N GLY A 79 -19.88 -17.62 -7.44
CA GLY A 79 -20.17 -18.95 -8.00
C GLY A 79 -21.65 -19.29 -8.21
N THR A 80 -21.88 -20.26 -9.11
CA THR A 80 -23.18 -20.92 -9.33
C THR A 80 -23.65 -21.71 -8.12
#